data_AF-A0AAD7WKJ8-F1
#
_entry.id   AF-A0AAD7WKJ8-F1
#
_cell.length_a   1.000
_cell.length_b   1.000
_cell.length_c   1.000
_cell.angle_alpha   90.00
_cell.angle_beta   90.00
_cell.angle_gamma   90.00
#
_symmetry.space_group_name_H-M   'P 1'
#
loop_
_entity.id
_entity.type
_entity.pdbx_description
1 polymer ?
#
loop_
_entity_poly.entity_id
_entity_poly.type
_entity_poly.pdbx_seq_one_letter_code
_entity_poly.pdbx_strand_id
1 'polypeptide(L)'
;MAGCTISPLAFTMAMEVIIRASKWVVGGERLQSGQRLPPIRAYMDDMTTLTSTIACTKHLLGKLQANITWARMKFKPSKSRSISIVKGKLVDQRFYIKDTPIPLVSELPVKSLGRWYNASLKDSDQCDQLREETIKGLVSIDKTLLPGKLKLWCLQFGLLPRLMWPLTVYEIPMTKVEKLERTVSSYIKKWLGLPRCLSNIGLYGHGALELPVSSLTEEYKCTKVRLNMTLTESQDGMIQAAAPRLATGRKWMPSEAVQQAKSALRHGDIVGQVQHGRGGFGLGASRPTWHKATSTQRRKLVVSQVRHQEEADRCAKAVSQSKQGQWTSWENLEHRKLTWKDLWEMEGRQISFIIRATYDVLPTPKNLHQWFGEDPSCALCQTPATLRHILTGCKTSLSQGRYTWRHNQVLRQLAITLEGRRTTNNALPPPMPRHSKTTPFVRAGQPPAKPSARVEATLLDTARDWRMQVDLEQRLIFPPEIITTNLRPDLVLWSTSQKLLFIVELTVPWEAAVGEAYERKRLKYSDIAAEAEQRGWHAQVLPVEVGCRGFVATSATKLLKGMGVRGQAFRQAVKSMSEAAERSSSWLWIKRKDPNWAAK
;
A
#
# COMPACT_ATOMS: atom_id res chain seq x y z
N MET A 1 35.08 5.68 -25.32
CA MET A 1 33.65 6.03 -25.35
C MET A 1 32.97 5.52 -24.09
N ALA A 2 32.85 6.34 -23.05
CA ALA A 2 31.88 6.06 -21.99
C ALA A 2 30.49 6.41 -22.54
N GLY A 3 29.54 5.48 -22.53
CA GLY A 3 28.15 5.72 -22.98
C GLY A 3 27.70 4.98 -24.24
N CYS A 4 28.59 4.29 -24.97
CA CYS A 4 28.16 3.41 -26.08
C CYS A 4 27.66 2.06 -25.54
N THR A 5 26.51 1.60 -26.03
CA THR A 5 25.80 0.38 -25.58
C THR A 5 26.59 -0.91 -25.77
N ILE A 6 27.48 -0.97 -26.77
CA ILE A 6 28.32 -2.14 -27.05
C ILE A 6 29.53 -2.22 -26.11
N SER A 7 30.00 -1.08 -25.60
CA SER A 7 31.25 -0.99 -24.83
C SER A 7 31.28 -1.90 -23.60
N PRO A 8 30.22 -2.00 -22.76
CA PRO A 8 30.22 -2.91 -21.62
C PRO A 8 30.34 -4.38 -22.03
N LEU A 9 29.72 -4.78 -23.15
CA LEU A 9 29.79 -6.15 -23.65
C LEU A 9 31.19 -6.46 -24.16
N ALA A 10 31.76 -5.58 -25.00
CA ALA A 10 33.11 -5.73 -25.51
C ALA A 10 34.15 -5.79 -24.36
N PHE A 11 33.98 -4.95 -23.34
CA PHE A 11 34.82 -4.97 -22.15
C PHE A 11 34.68 -6.30 -21.38
N THR A 12 33.45 -6.78 -21.18
CA THR A 12 33.19 -8.05 -20.49
C THR A 12 33.83 -9.22 -21.25
N MET A 13 33.71 -9.25 -22.58
CA MET A 13 34.33 -10.28 -23.42
C MET A 13 35.86 -10.27 -23.29
N ALA A 14 36.48 -9.09 -23.37
CA ALA A 14 37.93 -8.96 -23.23
C ALA A 14 38.42 -9.37 -21.83
N MET A 15 37.73 -8.93 -20.79
CA MET A 15 38.07 -9.30 -19.41
C MET A 15 37.88 -10.79 -19.14
N GLU A 16 36.85 -11.43 -19.70
CA GLU A 16 36.61 -12.86 -19.50
C GLU A 16 37.75 -13.72 -20.08
N VAL A 17 38.33 -13.33 -21.22
CA VAL A 17 39.52 -14.00 -21.79
C VAL A 17 40.69 -13.94 -20.81
N ILE A 18 40.97 -12.77 -20.25
CA ILE A 18 42.06 -12.55 -19.28
C ILE A 18 41.82 -13.34 -18.00
N ILE A 19 40.58 -13.32 -17.51
CA ILE A 19 40.17 -14.04 -16.31
C ILE A 19 40.37 -15.54 -16.50
N ARG A 20 39.88 -16.11 -17.61
CA ARG A 20 40.05 -17.54 -17.92
C ARG A 20 41.52 -17.91 -18.02
N ALA A 21 42.32 -17.16 -18.78
CA ALA A 21 43.76 -17.41 -18.93
C ALA A 21 44.55 -17.33 -17.62
N SER A 22 44.01 -16.63 -16.62
CA SER A 22 44.65 -16.46 -15.30
C SER A 22 44.16 -17.45 -14.25
N LYS A 23 42.95 -18.00 -14.39
CA LYS A 23 42.35 -18.90 -13.37
C LYS A 23 43.02 -20.27 -13.29
N TRP A 24 43.62 -20.79 -14.36
CA TRP A 24 44.17 -22.16 -14.42
C TRP A 24 45.37 -22.42 -13.51
N VAL A 25 46.03 -21.36 -13.03
CA VAL A 25 47.29 -21.50 -12.28
C VAL A 25 47.10 -21.81 -10.81
N VAL A 26 45.86 -21.68 -10.28
CA VAL A 26 45.55 -21.95 -8.87
C VAL A 26 44.13 -22.50 -8.72
N GLY A 27 43.93 -23.34 -7.70
CA GLY A 27 42.62 -23.96 -7.44
C GLY A 27 41.57 -23.04 -6.80
N GLY A 28 41.95 -21.90 -6.22
CA GLY A 28 41.04 -21.09 -5.40
C GLY A 28 40.85 -21.63 -3.98
N GLU A 29 39.79 -21.19 -3.30
CA GLU A 29 39.57 -21.44 -1.86
C GLU A 29 38.54 -22.54 -1.61
N ARG A 30 38.80 -23.45 -0.66
CA ARG A 30 37.87 -24.54 -0.32
C ARG A 30 37.02 -24.16 0.89
N LEU A 31 35.71 -24.22 0.73
CA LEU A 31 34.74 -24.01 1.80
C LEU A 31 34.63 -25.23 2.71
N GLN A 32 34.09 -25.02 3.92
CA GLN A 32 33.76 -26.10 4.86
C GLN A 32 32.78 -27.13 4.27
N SER A 33 31.90 -26.72 3.36
CA SER A 33 31.00 -27.60 2.62
C SER A 33 31.72 -28.52 1.61
N GLY A 34 33.04 -28.40 1.48
CA GLY A 34 33.87 -29.18 0.57
C GLY A 34 34.01 -28.57 -0.83
N GLN A 35 33.15 -27.60 -1.19
CA GLN A 35 33.16 -26.95 -2.49
C GLN A 35 34.26 -25.90 -2.64
N ARG A 36 34.74 -25.71 -3.86
CA ARG A 36 35.86 -24.83 -4.17
C ARG A 36 35.37 -23.58 -4.89
N LEU A 37 35.66 -22.42 -4.31
CA LEU A 37 35.38 -21.10 -4.88
C LEU A 37 36.41 -20.77 -5.96
N PRO A 38 36.00 -20.11 -7.05
CA PRO A 38 36.93 -19.72 -8.10
C PRO A 38 37.96 -18.72 -7.56
N PRO A 39 39.23 -18.80 -8.00
CA PRO A 39 40.30 -17.95 -7.50
C PRO A 39 40.15 -16.48 -7.91
N ILE A 40 39.33 -16.19 -8.92
CA ILE A 40 39.06 -14.85 -9.41
C ILE A 40 37.54 -14.67 -9.56
N ARG A 41 37.03 -13.59 -8.96
CA ARG A 41 35.68 -13.05 -9.17
C ARG A 41 35.82 -11.64 -9.70
N ALA A 42 34.99 -11.24 -10.64
CA ALA A 42 35.06 -9.89 -11.21
C ALA A 42 33.67 -9.33 -11.43
N TYR A 43 33.55 -8.02 -11.24
CA TYR A 43 32.41 -7.22 -11.69
C TYR A 43 32.97 -6.03 -12.45
N MET A 44 32.87 -6.07 -13.79
CA MET A 44 33.57 -5.14 -14.65
C MET A 44 35.08 -5.10 -14.32
N ASP A 45 35.64 -3.93 -14.00
CA ASP A 45 37.05 -3.72 -13.66
C ASP A 45 37.40 -4.11 -12.23
N ASP A 46 36.41 -4.23 -11.33
CA ASP A 46 36.61 -4.65 -9.95
C ASP A 46 36.84 -6.15 -9.88
N MET A 47 38.09 -6.56 -9.68
CA MET A 47 38.50 -7.96 -9.51
C MET A 47 38.81 -8.28 -8.05
N THR A 48 38.27 -9.39 -7.54
CA THR A 48 38.59 -9.97 -6.24
C THR A 48 39.28 -11.31 -6.44
N THR A 49 40.48 -11.45 -5.88
CA THR A 49 41.23 -12.72 -5.88
C THR A 49 41.10 -13.39 -4.52
N LEU A 50 40.87 -14.72 -4.51
CA LEU A 50 40.69 -15.50 -3.29
C LEU A 50 41.45 -16.82 -3.39
N THR A 51 42.44 -17.01 -2.53
CA THR A 51 43.37 -18.15 -2.56
C THR A 51 43.74 -18.58 -1.14
N SER A 52 44.14 -19.85 -1.00
CA SER A 52 44.38 -20.50 0.29
C SER A 52 45.76 -20.26 0.88
N THR A 53 46.76 -19.97 0.05
CA THR A 53 48.14 -19.77 0.49
C THR A 53 48.76 -18.53 -0.15
N ILE A 54 49.75 -17.96 0.56
CA ILE A 54 50.52 -16.80 0.09
C ILE A 54 51.21 -17.11 -1.25
N ALA A 55 51.75 -18.32 -1.42
CA ALA A 55 52.40 -18.74 -2.66
C ALA A 55 51.41 -18.75 -3.83
N CYS A 56 50.20 -19.31 -3.64
CA CYS A 56 49.14 -19.29 -4.64
C CYS A 56 48.75 -17.86 -5.01
N THR A 57 48.60 -16.95 -4.02
CA THR A 57 48.26 -15.54 -4.29
C THR A 57 49.33 -14.86 -5.13
N LYS A 58 50.63 -15.03 -4.78
CA LYS A 58 51.75 -14.45 -5.55
C LYS A 58 51.78 -14.98 -6.99
N HIS A 59 51.59 -16.28 -7.17
CA HIS A 59 51.57 -16.91 -8.49
C HIS A 59 50.40 -16.40 -9.35
N LEU A 60 49.20 -16.32 -8.76
CA LEU A 60 48.00 -15.79 -9.43
C LEU A 60 48.18 -14.32 -9.83
N LEU A 61 48.68 -13.48 -8.93
CA LEU A 61 48.94 -12.07 -9.21
C LEU A 61 49.99 -11.88 -10.30
N GLY A 62 51.05 -12.69 -10.31
CA GLY A 62 52.06 -12.68 -11.37
C GLY A 62 51.47 -13.01 -12.74
N LYS A 63 50.64 -14.07 -12.81
CA LYS A 63 49.97 -14.45 -14.06
C LYS A 63 48.96 -13.40 -14.52
N LEU A 64 48.16 -12.85 -13.60
CA LEU A 64 47.22 -11.77 -13.88
C LEU A 64 47.94 -10.54 -14.43
N GLN A 65 49.06 -10.15 -13.81
CA GLN A 65 49.86 -9.02 -14.27
C GLN A 65 50.40 -9.24 -15.68
N ALA A 66 50.90 -10.43 -16.01
CA ALA A 66 51.37 -10.76 -17.35
C ALA A 66 50.25 -10.63 -18.39
N ASN A 67 49.08 -11.23 -18.13
CA ASN A 67 47.94 -11.21 -19.04
C ASN A 67 47.33 -9.81 -19.22
N ILE A 68 47.25 -9.03 -18.14
CA ILE A 68 46.78 -7.63 -18.19
C ILE A 68 47.75 -6.74 -18.97
N THR A 69 49.06 -6.96 -18.81
CA THR A 69 50.09 -6.25 -19.58
C THR A 69 50.02 -6.61 -21.06
N TRP A 70 49.83 -7.91 -21.38
CA TRP A 70 49.61 -8.38 -22.75
C TRP A 70 48.40 -7.70 -23.39
N ALA A 71 47.30 -7.55 -22.64
CA ALA A 71 46.11 -6.82 -23.06
C ALA A 71 46.29 -5.29 -23.08
N ARG A 72 47.51 -4.77 -22.88
CA ARG A 72 47.86 -3.34 -22.82
C ARG A 72 47.10 -2.55 -21.75
N MET A 73 46.69 -3.22 -20.68
CA MET A 73 46.04 -2.64 -19.50
C MET A 73 47.00 -2.58 -18.32
N LYS A 74 46.62 -1.81 -17.28
CA LYS A 74 47.42 -1.66 -16.06
C LYS A 74 46.52 -1.68 -14.83
N PHE A 75 46.91 -2.43 -13.81
CA PHE A 75 46.31 -2.30 -12.49
C PHE A 75 46.74 -0.99 -11.83
N LYS A 76 45.91 -0.49 -10.91
CA LYS A 76 46.22 0.66 -10.05
C LYS A 76 46.38 0.17 -8.61
N PRO A 77 47.61 -0.16 -8.15
CA PRO A 77 47.85 -0.73 -6.82
C PRO A 77 47.31 0.14 -5.67
N SER A 78 47.33 1.46 -5.84
CA SER A 78 46.77 2.41 -4.86
C SER A 78 45.25 2.32 -4.67
N LYS A 79 44.52 1.70 -5.60
CA LYS A 79 43.09 1.37 -5.46
C LYS A 79 42.83 -0.07 -5.00
N SER A 80 43.82 -0.95 -5.10
CA SER A 80 43.73 -2.34 -4.66
C SER A 80 44.02 -2.46 -3.16
N ARG A 81 43.43 -3.44 -2.49
CA ARG A 81 43.81 -3.80 -1.12
C ARG A 81 44.03 -5.28 -0.97
N SER A 82 44.83 -5.65 0.01
CA SER A 82 45.06 -7.04 0.39
C SER A 82 44.55 -7.33 1.80
N ILE A 83 44.05 -8.55 1.98
CA ILE A 83 43.59 -9.10 3.25
C ILE A 83 44.17 -10.50 3.35
N SER A 84 44.84 -10.80 4.47
CA SER A 84 45.30 -12.15 4.79
C SER A 84 44.77 -12.55 6.16
N ILE A 85 44.12 -13.71 6.24
CA ILE A 85 43.48 -14.21 7.47
C ILE A 85 44.09 -15.57 7.81
N VAL A 86 44.68 -15.69 9.01
CA VAL A 86 45.25 -16.94 9.52
C VAL A 86 44.61 -17.24 10.87
N LYS A 87 43.98 -18.43 11.00
CA LYS A 87 43.26 -18.86 12.22
C LYS A 87 42.28 -17.78 12.74
N GLY A 88 41.58 -17.11 11.82
CA GLY A 88 40.59 -16.07 12.14
C GLY A 88 41.16 -14.71 12.54
N LYS A 89 42.48 -14.52 12.49
CA LYS A 89 43.14 -13.23 12.76
C LYS A 89 43.71 -12.64 11.48
N LEU A 90 43.64 -11.31 11.36
CA LEU A 90 44.31 -10.58 10.29
C LEU A 90 45.83 -10.67 10.47
N VAL A 91 46.53 -10.91 9.36
CA VAL A 91 47.99 -10.95 9.30
C VAL A 91 48.46 -9.90 8.31
N ASP A 92 49.50 -9.16 8.68
CA ASP A 92 50.12 -8.11 7.87
C ASP A 92 51.03 -8.71 6.79
N GLN A 93 50.40 -9.34 5.79
CA GLN A 93 51.08 -9.88 4.62
C GLN A 93 50.88 -8.96 3.41
N ARG A 94 51.96 -8.34 2.94
CA ARG A 94 51.95 -7.49 1.75
C ARG A 94 52.12 -8.30 0.46
N PHE A 95 51.38 -7.89 -0.56
CA PHE A 95 51.51 -8.39 -1.93
C PHE A 95 51.92 -7.26 -2.85
N TYR A 96 52.50 -7.61 -4.00
CA TYR A 96 53.08 -6.66 -4.93
C TYR A 96 52.50 -6.88 -6.32
N ILE A 97 52.28 -5.78 -7.02
CA ILE A 97 51.99 -5.78 -8.46
C ILE A 97 53.16 -5.06 -9.12
N LYS A 98 53.97 -5.82 -9.88
CA LYS A 98 55.34 -5.40 -10.22
C LYS A 98 56.13 -5.12 -8.93
N ASP A 99 56.64 -3.90 -8.78
CA ASP A 99 57.41 -3.47 -7.61
C ASP A 99 56.60 -2.56 -6.67
N THR A 100 55.32 -2.33 -6.96
CA THR A 100 54.46 -1.48 -6.13
C THR A 100 53.71 -2.32 -5.08
N PRO A 101 53.85 -2.01 -3.78
CA PRO A 101 53.11 -2.72 -2.74
C PRO A 101 51.61 -2.40 -2.80
N ILE A 102 50.78 -3.42 -2.62
CA ILE A 102 49.34 -3.27 -2.41
C ILE A 102 49.11 -2.93 -0.93
N PRO A 103 48.46 -1.80 -0.59
CA PRO A 103 48.16 -1.47 0.80
C PRO A 103 47.27 -2.51 1.48
N LEU A 104 47.41 -2.65 2.81
CA LEU A 104 46.58 -3.54 3.61
C LEU A 104 45.22 -2.89 3.90
N VAL A 105 44.18 -3.70 4.08
CA VAL A 105 42.87 -3.20 4.54
C VAL A 105 42.93 -2.65 5.97
N SER A 106 43.89 -3.10 6.78
CA SER A 106 44.15 -2.55 8.12
C SER A 106 44.67 -1.12 8.07
N GLU A 107 45.46 -0.78 7.04
CA GLU A 107 46.01 0.56 6.82
C GLU A 107 44.98 1.48 6.16
N LEU A 108 44.33 0.99 5.10
CA LEU A 108 43.40 1.77 4.28
C LEU A 108 42.17 0.93 3.94
N PRO A 109 40.98 1.29 4.44
CA PRO A 109 39.76 0.55 4.13
C PRO A 109 39.43 0.62 2.64
N VAL A 110 38.70 -0.37 2.14
CA VAL A 110 38.26 -0.44 0.74
C VAL A 110 36.76 -0.63 0.64
N LYS A 111 36.17 0.03 -0.35
CA LYS A 111 34.78 -0.17 -0.73
C LYS A 111 34.75 -1.06 -1.98
N SER A 112 34.07 -2.19 -1.89
CA SER A 112 33.82 -3.08 -3.03
C SER A 112 32.33 -3.35 -3.17
N LEU A 113 31.79 -3.11 -4.37
CA LEU A 113 30.36 -3.28 -4.70
C LEU A 113 29.40 -2.65 -3.67
N GLY A 114 29.79 -1.49 -3.13
CA GLY A 114 28.98 -0.76 -2.14
C GLY A 114 29.23 -1.14 -0.69
N ARG A 115 29.97 -2.21 -0.40
CA ARG A 115 30.33 -2.68 0.95
C ARG A 115 31.72 -2.20 1.35
N TRP A 116 31.86 -1.60 2.53
CA TRP A 116 33.15 -1.26 3.13
C TRP A 116 33.77 -2.45 3.86
N TYR A 117 35.08 -2.59 3.70
CA TYR A 117 35.93 -3.54 4.42
C TYR A 117 37.01 -2.75 5.15
N ASN A 118 37.17 -3.00 6.44
CA ASN A 118 38.15 -2.38 7.33
C ASN A 118 38.80 -3.44 8.24
N ALA A 119 39.74 -3.02 9.10
CA ALA A 119 40.46 -3.91 10.01
C ALA A 119 39.54 -4.71 10.96
N SER A 120 38.37 -4.18 11.32
CA SER A 120 37.48 -4.87 12.26
C SER A 120 36.70 -6.01 11.62
N LEU A 121 36.55 -5.99 10.28
CA LEU A 121 35.70 -6.88 9.49
C LEU A 121 34.25 -6.97 10.03
N LYS A 122 33.81 -5.95 10.78
CA LYS A 122 32.48 -5.85 11.38
C LYS A 122 31.70 -4.71 10.74
N ASP A 123 30.39 -4.90 10.66
CA ASP A 123 29.46 -3.91 10.10
C ASP A 123 28.97 -2.87 11.13
N SER A 124 29.56 -2.83 12.34
CA SER A 124 29.14 -1.92 13.41
C SER A 124 29.19 -0.45 12.98
N ASP A 125 30.30 -0.05 12.39
CA ASP A 125 30.56 1.34 12.01
C ASP A 125 29.61 1.76 10.88
N GLN A 126 29.26 0.81 10.01
CA GLN A 126 28.32 1.01 8.91
C GLN A 126 26.88 1.18 9.40
N CYS A 127 26.51 0.55 10.53
CA CYS A 127 25.21 0.78 11.16
C CYS A 127 25.09 2.24 11.65
N ASP A 128 26.14 2.77 12.27
CA ASP A 128 26.15 4.12 12.81
C ASP A 128 26.24 5.16 11.69
N GLN A 129 27.05 4.91 10.65
CA GLN A 129 27.07 5.71 9.43
C GLN A 129 25.70 5.75 8.75
N LEU A 130 25.01 4.61 8.60
CA LEU A 130 23.67 4.57 8.01
C LEU A 130 22.67 5.43 8.80
N ARG A 131 22.78 5.42 10.14
CA ARG A 131 21.95 6.26 11.00
C ARG A 131 22.22 7.75 10.74
N GLU A 132 23.48 8.15 10.67
CA GLU A 132 23.84 9.53 10.35
C GLU A 132 23.36 9.94 8.96
N GLU A 133 23.56 9.11 7.95
CA GLU A 133 23.10 9.38 6.57
C GLU A 133 21.58 9.51 6.50
N THR A 134 20.85 8.66 7.24
CA THR A 134 19.40 8.75 7.38
C THR A 134 19.00 10.10 7.98
N ILE A 135 19.63 10.52 9.08
CA ILE A 135 19.33 11.79 9.75
C ILE A 135 19.68 12.97 8.83
N LYS A 136 20.87 12.96 8.22
CA LYS A 136 21.33 14.00 7.27
C LYS A 136 20.35 14.13 6.11
N GLY A 137 19.91 13.02 5.53
CA GLY A 137 18.91 12.98 4.47
C GLY A 137 17.55 13.55 4.91
N LEU A 138 17.04 13.14 6.07
CA LEU A 138 15.78 13.65 6.63
C LEU A 138 15.83 15.15 6.92
N VAL A 139 16.93 15.63 7.52
CA VAL A 139 17.15 17.06 7.79
C VAL A 139 17.23 17.85 6.49
N SER A 140 17.92 17.33 5.47
CA SER A 140 17.98 17.97 4.15
C SER A 140 16.59 18.13 3.53
N ILE A 141 15.77 17.06 3.54
CA ILE A 141 14.38 17.13 3.06
C ILE A 141 13.56 18.11 3.90
N ASP A 142 13.69 18.07 5.23
CA ASP A 142 12.93 18.91 6.15
C ASP A 142 13.22 20.40 5.99
N LYS A 143 14.48 20.77 5.66
CA LYS A 143 14.91 22.15 5.40
C LYS A 143 14.39 22.72 4.08
N THR A 144 13.89 21.89 3.17
CA THR A 144 13.30 22.39 1.92
C THR A 144 12.02 23.19 2.20
N LEU A 145 11.70 24.15 1.31
CA LEU A 145 10.45 24.92 1.35
C LEU A 145 9.25 24.15 0.77
N LEU A 146 9.42 22.85 0.50
CA LEU A 146 8.37 22.02 -0.08
C LEU A 146 7.22 21.80 0.91
N PRO A 147 5.96 21.74 0.42
CA PRO A 147 4.84 21.25 1.20
C PRO A 147 5.10 19.84 1.77
N GLY A 148 4.53 19.54 2.93
CA GLY A 148 4.78 18.27 3.63
C GLY A 148 4.51 17.01 2.80
N LYS A 149 3.48 17.04 1.93
CA LYS A 149 3.18 15.96 0.98
C LYS A 149 4.30 15.69 -0.04
N LEU A 150 5.01 16.74 -0.47
CA LEU A 150 6.15 16.60 -1.39
C LEU A 150 7.42 16.15 -0.66
N LYS A 151 7.62 16.59 0.59
CA LYS A 151 8.68 16.04 1.46
C LYS A 151 8.52 14.54 1.67
N LEU A 152 7.28 14.08 1.89
CA LEU A 152 6.95 12.67 1.98
C LEU A 152 7.27 11.91 0.69
N TRP A 153 7.02 12.51 -0.48
CA TRP A 153 7.39 11.93 -1.77
C TRP A 153 8.91 11.80 -1.93
N CYS A 154 9.69 12.83 -1.57
CA CYS A 154 11.15 12.78 -1.58
C CYS A 154 11.70 11.67 -0.66
N LEU A 155 11.07 11.46 0.49
CA LEU A 155 11.39 10.34 1.36
C LEU A 155 11.13 9.00 0.68
N GLN A 156 9.93 8.79 0.12
CA GLN A 156 9.53 7.52 -0.47
C GLN A 156 10.37 7.13 -1.69
N PHE A 157 10.65 8.07 -2.58
CA PHE A 157 11.27 7.77 -3.89
C PHE A 157 12.72 8.23 -4.01
N GLY A 158 13.20 9.10 -3.12
CA GLY A 158 14.59 9.55 -3.09
C GLY A 158 15.38 8.87 -1.97
N LEU A 159 15.01 9.14 -0.71
CA LEU A 159 15.80 8.68 0.44
C LEU A 159 15.64 7.18 0.70
N LEU A 160 14.42 6.65 0.69
CA LEU A 160 14.17 5.24 0.99
C LEU A 160 14.96 4.29 0.06
N PRO A 161 14.94 4.42 -1.28
CA PRO A 161 15.74 3.56 -2.16
C PRO A 161 17.24 3.65 -1.88
N ARG A 162 17.75 4.84 -1.54
CA ARG A 162 19.15 5.04 -1.14
C ARG A 162 19.50 4.29 0.15
N LEU A 163 18.59 4.26 1.13
CA LEU A 163 18.77 3.51 2.38
C LEU A 163 18.64 2.00 2.19
N MET A 164 17.83 1.55 1.22
CA MET A 164 17.60 0.12 0.99
C MET A 164 18.86 -0.63 0.55
N TRP A 165 19.76 0.00 -0.20
CA TRP A 165 20.99 -0.68 -0.64
C TRP A 165 21.93 -1.05 0.53
N PRO A 166 22.36 -0.12 1.40
CA PRO A 166 23.11 -0.46 2.62
C PRO A 166 22.38 -1.50 3.50
N LEU A 167 21.06 -1.35 3.67
CA LEU A 167 20.24 -2.29 4.42
C LEU A 167 20.24 -3.71 3.83
N THR A 168 20.36 -3.82 2.51
CA THR A 168 20.47 -5.12 1.83
C THR A 168 21.82 -5.75 2.09
N VAL A 169 22.89 -4.98 1.92
CA VAL A 169 24.28 -5.46 1.86
C VAL A 169 24.85 -5.75 3.25
N TYR A 170 24.58 -4.91 4.24
CA TYR A 170 25.17 -5.02 5.58
C TYR A 170 24.35 -5.90 6.53
N GLU A 171 25.01 -6.46 7.53
CA GLU A 171 24.42 -7.25 8.62
C GLU A 171 23.90 -6.34 9.73
N ILE A 172 22.70 -5.80 9.53
CA ILE A 172 22.11 -4.82 10.43
C ILE A 172 21.07 -5.50 11.35
N PRO A 173 21.21 -5.41 12.68
CA PRO A 173 20.21 -5.96 13.58
C PRO A 173 18.84 -5.29 13.42
N MET A 174 17.76 -6.07 13.47
CA MET A 174 16.38 -5.57 13.33
C MET A 174 16.07 -4.42 14.32
N THR A 175 16.61 -4.48 15.53
CA THR A 175 16.44 -3.44 16.56
C THR A 175 17.01 -2.08 16.17
N LYS A 176 18.05 -2.05 15.32
CA LYS A 176 18.61 -0.80 14.77
C LYS A 176 17.73 -0.24 13.67
N VAL A 177 17.19 -1.11 12.80
CA VAL A 177 16.23 -0.71 11.74
C VAL A 177 14.96 -0.11 12.35
N GLU A 178 14.43 -0.70 13.42
CA GLU A 178 13.28 -0.14 14.15
C GLU A 178 13.56 1.24 14.76
N LYS A 179 14.79 1.50 15.22
CA LYS A 179 15.20 2.83 15.69
C LYS A 179 15.24 3.83 14.53
N LEU A 180 15.72 3.43 13.35
CA LEU A 180 15.68 4.27 12.16
C LEU A 180 14.24 4.58 11.73
N GLU A 181 13.36 3.59 11.71
CA GLU A 181 11.96 3.80 11.35
C GLU A 181 11.25 4.75 12.32
N ARG A 182 11.56 4.72 13.62
CA ARG A 182 11.02 5.69 14.59
C ARG A 182 11.41 7.13 14.23
N THR A 183 12.68 7.34 13.85
CA THR A 183 13.14 8.65 13.38
C THR A 183 12.40 9.06 12.11
N VAL A 184 12.34 8.19 11.10
CA VAL A 184 11.61 8.44 9.85
C VAL A 184 10.15 8.78 10.11
N SER A 185 9.46 7.99 10.95
CA SER A 185 8.06 8.18 11.32
C SER A 185 7.83 9.51 12.04
N SER A 186 8.78 9.98 12.85
CA SER A 186 8.71 11.30 13.48
C SER A 186 8.69 12.43 12.45
N TYR A 187 9.52 12.35 11.40
CA TYR A 187 9.52 13.33 10.31
C TYR A 187 8.25 13.25 9.46
N ILE A 188 7.77 12.04 9.14
CA ILE A 188 6.49 11.86 8.42
C ILE A 188 5.35 12.53 9.21
N LYS A 189 5.27 12.27 10.52
CA LYS A 189 4.28 12.90 11.39
C LYS A 189 4.41 14.42 11.39
N LYS A 190 5.63 14.96 11.48
CA LYS A 190 5.88 16.41 11.39
C LYS A 190 5.36 16.98 10.07
N TRP A 191 5.72 16.39 8.94
CA TRP A 191 5.38 16.91 7.61
C TRP A 191 3.90 16.84 7.28
N LEU A 192 3.22 15.78 7.73
CA LEU A 192 1.77 15.63 7.56
C LEU A 192 0.97 16.35 8.65
N GLY A 193 1.64 17.05 9.58
CA GLY A 193 1.00 17.69 10.71
C GLY A 193 0.20 16.69 11.54
N LEU A 194 0.80 15.60 11.99
CA LEU A 194 0.19 14.55 12.79
C LEU A 194 0.77 14.56 14.21
N PRO A 195 -0.04 14.23 15.24
CA PRO A 195 0.44 14.21 16.61
C PRO A 195 1.39 13.02 16.86
N ARG A 196 2.28 13.17 17.84
CA ARG A 196 3.25 12.13 18.21
C ARG A 196 2.59 10.82 18.64
N CYS A 197 1.43 10.93 19.31
CA CYS A 197 0.64 9.81 19.82
C CYS A 197 0.01 8.91 18.74
N LEU A 198 -0.02 9.34 17.47
CA LEU A 198 -0.53 8.50 16.37
C LEU A 198 0.30 7.22 16.23
N SER A 199 -0.36 6.08 16.20
CA SER A 199 0.24 4.76 15.98
C SER A 199 0.85 4.66 14.58
N ASN A 200 1.98 3.96 14.45
CA ASN A 200 2.58 3.68 13.13
C ASN A 200 1.66 2.81 12.25
N ILE A 201 0.69 2.11 12.84
CA ILE A 201 -0.36 1.39 12.10
C ILE A 201 -1.12 2.35 11.19
N GLY A 202 -1.40 3.58 11.65
CA GLY A 202 -2.09 4.57 10.82
C GLY A 202 -1.23 5.21 9.73
N LEU A 203 0.08 4.94 9.71
CA LEU A 203 1.01 5.41 8.68
C LEU A 203 1.30 4.33 7.63
N TYR A 204 1.49 3.08 8.07
CA TYR A 204 1.99 1.99 7.23
C TYR A 204 1.04 0.79 7.12
N GLY A 205 -0.06 0.76 7.87
CA GLY A 205 -1.03 -0.34 7.86
C GLY A 205 -2.05 -0.19 6.73
N HIS A 206 -2.64 -1.32 6.36
CA HIS A 206 -3.67 -1.45 5.32
C HIS A 206 -5.07 -1.54 5.96
N GLY A 207 -5.34 -0.66 6.92
CA GLY A 207 -6.63 -0.59 7.61
C GLY A 207 -7.70 0.17 6.81
N ALA A 208 -8.63 0.80 7.53
CA ALA A 208 -9.68 1.60 6.88
C ALA A 208 -9.12 2.70 5.97
N LEU A 209 -8.02 3.36 6.37
CA LEU A 209 -7.31 4.36 5.58
C LEU A 209 -5.88 3.88 5.31
N GLU A 210 -5.57 3.62 4.04
CA GLU A 210 -4.22 3.23 3.58
C GLU A 210 -3.51 4.44 2.97
N LEU A 211 -2.33 4.77 3.48
CA LEU A 211 -1.44 5.79 2.92
C LEU A 211 -0.43 5.13 1.96
N PRO A 212 0.01 5.83 0.90
CA PRO A 212 0.94 5.29 -0.08
C PRO A 212 2.40 5.38 0.40
N VAL A 213 2.66 5.02 1.67
CA VAL A 213 3.97 5.14 2.32
C VAL A 213 4.45 3.76 2.78
N SER A 214 5.70 3.43 2.45
CA SER A 214 6.29 2.14 2.83
C SER A 214 6.91 2.20 4.23
N SER A 215 6.70 1.14 5.02
CA SER A 215 7.43 0.92 6.26
C SER A 215 8.87 0.49 5.96
N LEU A 216 9.85 1.15 6.59
CA LEU A 216 11.27 0.79 6.46
C LEU A 216 11.55 -0.62 6.97
N THR A 217 10.92 -1.01 8.09
CA THR A 217 11.06 -2.33 8.69
C THR A 217 10.47 -3.43 7.80
N GLU A 218 9.31 -3.18 7.19
CA GLU A 218 8.71 -4.12 6.24
C GLU A 218 9.55 -4.28 4.97
N GLU A 219 10.02 -3.17 4.38
CA GLU A 219 10.89 -3.21 3.19
C GLU A 219 12.22 -3.91 3.49
N TYR A 220 12.78 -3.71 4.69
CA TYR A 220 13.96 -4.40 5.17
C TYR A 220 13.74 -5.92 5.22
N LYS A 221 12.67 -6.38 5.88
CA LYS A 221 12.31 -7.80 5.96
C LYS A 221 12.13 -8.41 4.57
N CYS A 222 11.34 -7.76 3.71
CA CYS A 222 11.11 -8.20 2.33
C CYS A 222 12.40 -8.32 1.54
N THR A 223 13.31 -7.38 1.71
CA THR A 223 14.59 -7.35 0.98
C THR A 223 15.54 -8.43 1.47
N LYS A 224 15.63 -8.67 2.78
CA LYS A 224 16.43 -9.76 3.35
C LYS A 224 15.89 -11.14 2.99
N VAL A 225 14.56 -11.31 2.99
CA VAL A 225 13.89 -12.53 2.52
C VAL A 225 14.20 -12.78 1.04
N ARG A 226 14.08 -11.75 0.20
CA ARG A 226 14.38 -11.84 -1.23
C ARG A 226 15.84 -12.20 -1.48
N LEU A 227 16.77 -11.59 -0.75
CA LEU A 227 18.20 -11.90 -0.82
C LEU A 227 18.47 -13.33 -0.40
N ASN A 228 17.90 -13.78 0.72
CA ASN A 228 18.05 -15.14 1.22
C ASN A 228 17.62 -16.18 0.16
N MET A 229 16.44 -16.02 -0.43
CA MET A 229 15.97 -16.92 -1.49
C MET A 229 16.83 -16.82 -2.76
N THR A 230 17.30 -15.63 -3.13
CA THR A 230 18.14 -15.45 -4.33
C THR A 230 19.47 -16.19 -4.19
N LEU A 231 20.04 -16.25 -2.98
CA LEU A 231 21.27 -16.97 -2.70
C LEU A 231 21.01 -18.48 -2.57
N THR A 232 20.04 -18.89 -1.75
CA THR A 232 19.78 -20.30 -1.42
C THR A 232 19.04 -21.08 -2.52
N GLU A 233 18.36 -20.40 -3.43
CA GLU A 233 17.66 -20.99 -4.59
C GLU A 233 18.27 -20.54 -5.92
N SER A 234 19.55 -20.14 -5.90
CA SER A 234 20.29 -19.81 -7.13
C SER A 234 20.35 -21.02 -8.07
N GLN A 235 20.28 -20.77 -9.38
CA GLN A 235 20.55 -21.79 -10.39
C GLN A 235 22.04 -22.17 -10.46
N ASP A 236 22.91 -21.27 -10.01
CA ASP A 236 24.35 -21.53 -9.87
C ASP A 236 24.61 -22.29 -8.56
N GLY A 237 24.98 -23.56 -8.67
CA GLY A 237 25.30 -24.43 -7.54
C GLY A 237 26.45 -23.91 -6.67
N MET A 238 27.40 -23.13 -7.21
CA MET A 238 28.45 -22.49 -6.41
C MET A 238 27.88 -21.41 -5.49
N ILE A 239 26.95 -20.59 -6.00
CA ILE A 239 26.31 -19.55 -5.20
C ILE A 239 25.42 -20.19 -4.13
N GLN A 240 24.66 -21.21 -4.48
CA GLN A 240 23.78 -21.92 -3.55
C GLN A 240 24.54 -22.51 -2.37
N ALA A 241 25.65 -23.20 -2.63
CA ALA A 241 26.45 -23.82 -1.58
C ALA A 241 27.32 -22.85 -0.78
N ALA A 242 27.67 -21.70 -1.37
CA ALA A 242 28.41 -20.63 -0.70
C ALA A 242 27.49 -19.59 -0.05
N ALA A 243 26.17 -19.79 -0.04
CA ALA A 243 25.20 -18.83 0.44
C ALA A 243 25.42 -18.55 1.94
N PRO A 244 25.76 -17.30 2.33
CA PRO A 244 25.98 -16.97 3.73
C PRO A 244 24.65 -16.96 4.51
N ARG A 245 24.75 -17.29 5.80
CA ARG A 245 23.65 -17.02 6.74
C ARG A 245 23.55 -15.52 6.96
N LEU A 246 22.43 -14.92 6.53
CA LEU A 246 22.19 -13.49 6.70
C LEU A 246 21.97 -13.17 8.19
N ALA A 247 22.90 -12.46 8.82
CA ALA A 247 22.76 -12.04 10.22
C ALA A 247 21.92 -10.75 10.34
N THR A 248 20.80 -10.84 11.06
CA THR A 248 19.87 -9.71 11.31
C THR A 248 19.59 -9.53 12.82
N GLY A 249 20.50 -10.05 13.66
CA GLY A 249 20.36 -10.09 15.11
C GLY A 249 19.48 -11.27 15.58
N ARG A 250 19.20 -11.31 16.90
CA ARG A 250 18.44 -12.40 17.54
C ARG A 250 16.91 -12.28 17.41
N LYS A 251 16.40 -11.08 17.18
CA LYS A 251 14.96 -10.78 17.22
C LYS A 251 14.19 -11.35 16.03
N TRP A 252 14.83 -11.40 14.86
CA TRP A 252 14.18 -11.79 13.62
C TRP A 252 15.22 -12.35 12.66
N MET A 253 14.87 -13.41 11.93
CA MET A 253 15.76 -14.14 11.04
C MET A 253 15.13 -14.36 9.66
N PRO A 254 15.83 -14.06 8.54
CA PRO A 254 15.26 -14.20 7.20
C PRO A 254 14.96 -15.64 6.82
N SER A 255 15.80 -16.59 7.23
CA SER A 255 15.63 -18.02 6.91
C SER A 255 14.36 -18.60 7.55
N GLU A 256 14.09 -18.24 8.80
CA GLU A 256 12.89 -18.67 9.53
C GLU A 256 11.63 -18.05 8.89
N ALA A 257 11.68 -16.74 8.57
CA ALA A 257 10.59 -16.06 7.88
C ALA A 257 10.29 -16.68 6.50
N VAL A 258 11.33 -17.04 5.72
CA VAL A 258 11.18 -17.75 4.45
C VAL A 258 10.51 -19.10 4.66
N GLN A 259 10.94 -19.88 5.66
CA GLN A 259 10.37 -21.19 5.96
C GLN A 259 8.90 -21.08 6.37
N GLN A 260 8.57 -20.15 7.27
CA GLN A 260 7.21 -19.91 7.73
C GLN A 260 6.31 -19.47 6.56
N ALA A 261 6.78 -18.55 5.71
CA ALA A 261 6.05 -18.10 4.54
C ALA A 261 5.82 -19.23 3.53
N LYS A 262 6.84 -20.06 3.24
CA LYS A 262 6.70 -21.25 2.40
C LYS A 262 5.68 -22.24 2.98
N SER A 263 5.71 -22.47 4.29
CA SER A 263 4.76 -23.35 4.97
C SER A 263 3.33 -22.83 4.85
N ALA A 264 3.11 -21.54 5.07
CA ALA A 264 1.80 -20.92 4.91
C ALA A 264 1.28 -21.01 3.47
N LEU A 265 2.15 -20.83 2.47
CA LEU A 265 1.79 -20.96 1.06
C LEU A 265 1.44 -22.42 0.68
N ARG A 266 2.19 -23.41 1.19
CA ARG A 266 1.85 -24.83 1.02
C ARG A 266 0.53 -25.19 1.69
N HIS A 267 0.28 -24.66 2.87
CA HIS A 267 -1.00 -24.83 3.55
C HIS A 267 -2.14 -24.20 2.74
N GLY A 268 -1.95 -22.99 2.21
CA GLY A 268 -2.91 -22.35 1.30
C GLY A 268 -3.21 -23.16 0.04
N ASP A 269 -2.21 -23.86 -0.52
CA ASP A 269 -2.42 -24.78 -1.64
C ASP A 269 -3.31 -25.99 -1.26
N ILE A 270 -3.18 -26.51 -0.03
CA ILE A 270 -4.00 -27.62 0.49
C ILE A 270 -5.44 -27.17 0.74
N VAL A 271 -5.60 -26.01 1.41
CA VAL A 271 -6.91 -25.42 1.68
C VAL A 271 -7.61 -25.04 0.37
N GLY A 272 -6.84 -24.72 -0.68
CA GLY A 272 -7.35 -24.34 -1.98
C GLY A 272 -7.82 -22.88 -2.01
N GLN A 273 -8.52 -22.51 -3.09
CA GLN A 273 -9.09 -21.17 -3.22
C GLN A 273 -10.31 -21.05 -2.31
N VAL A 274 -10.12 -20.41 -1.15
CA VAL A 274 -11.22 -20.08 -0.23
C VAL A 274 -12.04 -18.94 -0.83
N GLN A 275 -13.36 -19.11 -0.80
CA GLN A 275 -14.30 -18.08 -1.24
C GLN A 275 -14.16 -16.83 -0.34
N HIS A 276 -13.81 -15.70 -0.95
CA HIS A 276 -13.85 -14.41 -0.28
C HIS A 276 -15.16 -13.70 -0.68
N GLY A 277 -16.14 -13.68 0.22
CA GLY A 277 -17.44 -13.02 0.01
C GLY A 277 -18.45 -13.87 -0.77
N ARG A 278 -19.48 -13.25 -1.37
CA ARG A 278 -20.63 -13.95 -1.99
C ARG A 278 -20.46 -14.30 -3.48
N GLY A 279 -19.25 -14.16 -4.03
CA GLY A 279 -19.00 -14.32 -5.46
C GLY A 279 -18.99 -15.76 -6.00
N GLY A 280 -19.07 -16.78 -5.15
CA GLY A 280 -18.98 -18.19 -5.55
C GLY A 280 -17.54 -18.67 -5.84
N PHE A 281 -17.37 -19.99 -5.99
CA PHE A 281 -16.08 -20.62 -6.30
C PHE A 281 -15.60 -20.25 -7.71
N GLY A 282 -14.34 -19.85 -7.86
CA GLY A 282 -13.68 -19.65 -9.16
C GLY A 282 -13.73 -18.23 -9.76
N LEU A 283 -14.37 -17.26 -9.10
CA LEU A 283 -14.55 -15.88 -9.59
C LEU A 283 -13.41 -14.91 -9.18
N GLY A 284 -12.18 -15.41 -9.02
CA GLY A 284 -10.97 -14.64 -8.70
C GLY A 284 -9.88 -14.83 -9.74
N ALA A 285 -9.00 -13.83 -9.91
CA ALA A 285 -7.80 -14.00 -10.73
C ALA A 285 -7.00 -15.20 -10.21
N SER A 286 -6.78 -16.21 -11.06
CA SER A 286 -6.03 -17.41 -10.71
C SER A 286 -4.60 -17.02 -10.31
N ARG A 287 -4.36 -16.89 -9.01
CA ARG A 287 -3.00 -16.75 -8.48
C ARG A 287 -2.33 -18.10 -8.66
N PRO A 288 -1.09 -18.16 -9.20
CA PRO A 288 -0.39 -19.41 -9.31
C PRO A 288 -0.23 -20.01 -7.91
N THR A 289 -0.69 -21.24 -7.75
CA THR A 289 -0.46 -22.05 -6.57
C THR A 289 1.04 -22.24 -6.37
N TRP A 290 1.48 -22.42 -5.13
CA TRP A 290 2.90 -22.58 -4.81
C TRP A 290 3.54 -23.73 -5.61
N HIS A 291 2.83 -24.83 -5.80
CA HIS A 291 3.29 -25.98 -6.58
C HIS A 291 3.44 -25.69 -8.09
N LYS A 292 2.57 -24.86 -8.67
CA LYS A 292 2.62 -24.49 -10.12
C LYS A 292 3.50 -23.27 -10.40
N ALA A 293 3.96 -22.56 -9.38
CA ALA A 293 4.74 -21.35 -9.54
C ALA A 293 6.20 -21.64 -9.97
N THR A 294 6.70 -20.84 -10.93
CA THR A 294 8.13 -20.78 -11.30
C THR A 294 8.99 -20.23 -10.15
N SER A 295 10.31 -20.39 -10.21
CA SER A 295 11.23 -19.86 -9.18
C SER A 295 11.06 -18.36 -8.91
N THR A 296 10.90 -17.56 -9.97
CA THR A 296 10.66 -16.12 -9.85
C THR A 296 9.28 -15.81 -9.26
N GLN A 297 8.25 -16.59 -9.63
CA GLN A 297 6.92 -16.44 -9.02
C GLN A 297 6.92 -16.85 -7.54
N ARG A 298 7.60 -17.93 -7.18
CA ARG A 298 7.77 -18.39 -5.79
C ARG A 298 8.40 -17.31 -4.91
N ARG A 299 9.46 -16.65 -5.37
CA ARG A 299 10.05 -15.51 -4.65
C ARG A 299 9.05 -14.37 -4.43
N LYS A 300 8.25 -14.03 -5.45
CA LYS A 300 7.20 -13.00 -5.32
C LYS A 300 6.12 -13.42 -4.31
N LEU A 301 5.68 -14.69 -4.36
CA LEU A 301 4.69 -15.23 -3.43
C LEU A 301 5.20 -15.19 -1.98
N VAL A 302 6.44 -15.62 -1.72
CA VAL A 302 7.02 -15.58 -0.38
C VAL A 302 7.12 -14.15 0.13
N VAL A 303 7.62 -13.20 -0.67
CA VAL A 303 7.66 -11.79 -0.27
C VAL A 303 6.27 -11.25 0.02
N SER A 304 5.27 -11.57 -0.81
CA SER A 304 3.89 -11.14 -0.56
C SER A 304 3.29 -11.77 0.71
N GLN A 305 3.65 -13.02 1.00
CA GLN A 305 3.20 -13.71 2.21
C GLN A 305 3.82 -13.09 3.47
N VAL A 306 5.10 -12.68 3.41
CA VAL A 306 5.75 -11.94 4.51
C VAL A 306 5.04 -10.61 4.74
N ARG A 307 4.71 -9.85 3.69
CA ARG A 307 3.91 -8.61 3.83
C ARG A 307 2.54 -8.86 4.46
N HIS A 308 1.87 -9.93 4.05
CA HIS A 308 0.59 -10.33 4.63
C HIS A 308 0.71 -10.67 6.13
N GLN A 309 1.80 -11.34 6.55
CA GLN A 309 2.06 -11.62 7.96
C GLN A 309 2.31 -10.33 8.76
N GLU A 310 3.12 -9.40 8.23
CA GLU A 310 3.33 -8.09 8.87
C GLU A 310 2.01 -7.31 9.02
N GLU A 311 1.14 -7.37 8.02
CA GLU A 311 -0.17 -6.71 8.10
C GLU A 311 -1.12 -7.40 9.09
N ALA A 312 -1.09 -8.73 9.16
CA ALA A 312 -1.84 -9.47 10.17
C ALA A 312 -1.41 -9.08 11.60
N ASP A 313 -0.09 -8.94 11.85
CA ASP A 313 0.44 -8.49 13.13
C ASP A 313 0.00 -7.05 13.47
N ARG A 314 -0.01 -6.15 12.47
CA ARG A 314 -0.54 -4.79 12.64
C ARG A 314 -2.02 -4.80 12.94
N CYS A 315 -2.80 -5.63 12.24
CA CYS A 315 -4.25 -5.76 12.47
C CYS A 315 -4.54 -6.28 13.88
N ALA A 316 -3.86 -7.35 14.32
CA ALA A 316 -3.97 -7.88 15.67
C ALA A 316 -3.64 -6.81 16.73
N LYS A 317 -2.58 -6.02 16.51
CA LYS A 317 -2.25 -4.88 17.37
C LYS A 317 -3.30 -3.77 17.31
N ALA A 318 -3.89 -3.50 16.15
CA ALA A 318 -4.94 -2.50 16.00
C ALA A 318 -6.18 -2.88 16.82
N VAL A 319 -6.60 -4.15 16.80
CA VAL A 319 -7.73 -4.64 17.62
C VAL A 319 -7.51 -4.35 19.11
N SER A 320 -6.26 -4.45 19.61
CA SER A 320 -5.94 -4.13 21.00
C SER A 320 -5.97 -2.62 21.34
N GLN A 321 -6.09 -1.74 20.33
CA GLN A 321 -6.12 -0.29 20.52
C GLN A 321 -7.55 0.24 20.59
N SER A 322 -8.10 0.37 21.80
CA SER A 322 -9.50 0.79 22.03
C SER A 322 -9.94 2.11 21.35
N LYS A 323 -9.00 3.02 21.06
CA LYS A 323 -9.27 4.33 20.43
C LYS A 323 -8.84 4.36 18.97
N GLN A 324 -7.54 4.24 18.71
CA GLN A 324 -7.00 4.31 17.34
C GLN A 324 -7.32 3.05 16.51
N GLY A 325 -7.74 1.96 17.15
CA GLY A 325 -8.14 0.71 16.50
C GLY A 325 -9.63 0.57 16.25
N GLN A 326 -10.46 1.57 16.58
CA GLN A 326 -11.93 1.48 16.41
C GLN A 326 -12.37 1.20 14.98
N TRP A 327 -11.54 1.52 13.99
CA TRP A 327 -11.81 1.20 12.60
C TRP A 327 -11.86 -0.31 12.31
N THR A 328 -11.30 -1.15 13.18
CA THR A 328 -11.34 -2.61 13.03
C THR A 328 -12.75 -3.19 13.20
N SER A 329 -13.66 -2.47 13.88
CA SER A 329 -15.06 -2.88 14.04
C SER A 329 -15.98 -2.28 12.98
N TRP A 330 -15.44 -1.57 11.98
CA TRP A 330 -16.25 -0.96 10.94
C TRP A 330 -16.62 -1.99 9.89
N GLU A 331 -17.89 -2.37 9.87
CA GLU A 331 -18.43 -3.29 8.89
C GLU A 331 -19.10 -2.55 7.73
N ASN A 332 -19.18 -3.21 6.57
CA ASN A 332 -19.89 -2.70 5.39
C ASN A 332 -19.41 -1.35 4.86
N LEU A 333 -18.16 -0.95 5.17
CA LEU A 333 -17.49 0.23 4.63
C LEU A 333 -16.39 -0.17 3.65
N GLU A 334 -16.25 0.60 2.57
CA GLU A 334 -15.15 0.42 1.62
C GLU A 334 -13.84 0.95 2.22
N HIS A 335 -12.76 0.19 2.05
CA HIS A 335 -11.42 0.64 2.42
C HIS A 335 -11.00 1.83 1.54
N ARG A 336 -10.47 2.87 2.18
CA ARG A 336 -10.02 4.07 1.49
C ARG A 336 -8.51 4.03 1.30
N LYS A 337 -8.09 3.72 0.07
CA LYS A 337 -6.69 3.75 -0.34
C LYS A 337 -6.34 5.08 -0.99
N LEU A 338 -5.49 5.87 -0.34
CA LEU A 338 -4.97 7.12 -0.92
C LEU A 338 -3.80 6.80 -1.84
N THR A 339 -3.90 7.22 -3.10
CA THR A 339 -2.78 7.17 -4.04
C THR A 339 -1.90 8.42 -3.94
N TRP A 340 -0.72 8.38 -4.54
CA TRP A 340 0.11 9.58 -4.66
C TRP A 340 -0.59 10.72 -5.40
N LYS A 341 -1.40 10.39 -6.42
CA LYS A 341 -2.22 11.36 -7.14
C LYS A 341 -3.22 12.03 -6.20
N ASP A 342 -3.93 11.25 -5.38
CA ASP A 342 -4.89 11.79 -4.41
C ASP A 342 -4.19 12.69 -3.38
N LEU A 343 -3.05 12.27 -2.82
CA LEU A 343 -2.28 13.11 -1.89
C LEU A 343 -1.81 14.42 -2.52
N TRP A 344 -1.48 14.43 -3.81
CA TRP A 344 -1.10 15.65 -4.52
C TRP A 344 -2.27 16.60 -4.75
N GLU A 345 -3.46 16.08 -5.05
CA GLU A 345 -4.69 16.87 -5.21
C GLU A 345 -5.19 17.44 -3.88
N MET A 346 -4.96 16.74 -2.77
CA MET A 346 -5.42 17.16 -1.45
C MET A 346 -4.59 18.31 -0.85
N GLU A 347 -5.27 19.20 -0.14
CA GLU A 347 -4.62 20.22 0.68
C GLU A 347 -3.98 19.61 1.93
N GLY A 348 -2.88 20.21 2.44
CA GLY A 348 -2.17 19.69 3.62
C GLY A 348 -3.06 19.59 4.88
N ARG A 349 -3.98 20.55 5.07
CA ARG A 349 -4.95 20.53 6.17
C ARG A 349 -5.95 19.39 6.03
N GLN A 350 -6.37 19.10 4.80
CA GLN A 350 -7.28 18.00 4.50
C GLN A 350 -6.62 16.65 4.81
N ILE A 351 -5.37 16.43 4.37
CA ILE A 351 -4.59 15.22 4.68
C ILE A 351 -4.44 15.02 6.19
N SER A 352 -4.06 16.08 6.90
CA SER A 352 -3.94 16.06 8.36
C SER A 352 -5.28 15.72 9.02
N PHE A 353 -6.37 16.33 8.56
CA PHE A 353 -7.71 16.12 9.09
C PHE A 353 -8.16 14.66 8.92
N ILE A 354 -8.11 14.08 7.71
CA ILE A 354 -8.63 12.73 7.49
C ILE A 354 -7.86 11.67 8.31
N ILE A 355 -6.53 11.79 8.39
CA ILE A 355 -5.71 10.86 9.18
C ILE A 355 -6.07 11.01 10.67
N ARG A 356 -6.07 12.25 11.19
CA ARG A 356 -6.38 12.50 12.60
C ARG A 356 -7.82 12.11 12.97
N ALA A 357 -8.76 12.32 12.06
CA ALA A 357 -10.17 11.98 12.25
C ALA A 357 -10.37 10.47 12.26
N THR A 358 -9.74 9.73 11.33
CA THR A 358 -9.86 8.27 11.24
C THR A 358 -9.39 7.60 12.54
N TYR A 359 -8.25 8.04 13.07
CA TYR A 359 -7.64 7.44 14.26
C TYR A 359 -8.00 8.14 15.58
N ASP A 360 -9.01 9.03 15.59
CA ASP A 360 -9.46 9.80 16.77
C ASP A 360 -8.31 10.46 17.58
N VAL A 361 -7.44 11.16 16.85
CA VAL A 361 -6.35 11.98 17.41
C VAL A 361 -6.48 13.46 17.05
N LEU A 362 -7.70 13.89 16.72
CA LEU A 362 -8.03 15.32 16.63
C LEU A 362 -8.06 15.95 18.04
N PRO A 363 -7.69 17.23 18.19
CA PRO A 363 -7.77 17.93 19.48
C PRO A 363 -9.23 18.31 19.80
N THR A 364 -10.04 17.31 20.08
CA THR A 364 -11.39 17.46 20.64
C THR A 364 -11.27 17.86 22.11
N PRO A 365 -12.24 18.57 22.70
CA PRO A 365 -12.19 18.88 24.13
C PRO A 365 -11.97 17.64 25.00
N LYS A 366 -12.60 16.50 24.69
CA LYS A 366 -12.33 15.24 25.41
C LYS A 366 -10.89 14.73 25.24
N ASN A 367 -10.31 14.87 24.04
CA ASN A 367 -8.92 14.46 23.80
C ASN A 367 -7.94 15.42 24.48
N LEU A 368 -8.23 16.72 24.49
CA LEU A 368 -7.43 17.73 25.17
C LEU A 368 -7.50 17.56 26.68
N HIS A 369 -8.67 17.24 27.24
CA HIS A 369 -8.82 16.83 28.63
C HIS A 369 -7.91 15.63 28.96
N GLN A 370 -7.93 14.60 28.11
CA GLN A 370 -7.07 13.42 28.30
C GLN A 370 -5.57 13.75 28.21
N TRP A 371 -5.17 14.69 27.35
CA TRP A 371 -3.75 15.00 27.12
C TRP A 371 -3.18 16.05 28.07
N PHE A 372 -4.01 17.01 28.51
CA PHE A 372 -3.57 18.22 29.21
C PHE A 372 -4.49 18.63 30.38
N GLY A 373 -5.59 17.92 30.63
CA GLY A 373 -6.54 18.25 31.71
C GLY A 373 -7.48 19.43 31.42
N GLU A 374 -7.58 19.88 30.16
CA GLU A 374 -8.53 20.94 29.74
C GLU A 374 -10.00 20.56 29.96
N ASP A 375 -10.92 21.53 29.91
CA ASP A 375 -12.37 21.27 30.00
C ASP A 375 -12.86 20.37 28.84
N PRO A 376 -13.51 19.22 29.12
CA PRO A 376 -14.01 18.31 28.09
C PRO A 376 -15.30 18.80 27.39
N SER A 377 -15.84 19.95 27.77
CA SER A 377 -17.16 20.41 27.34
C SER A 377 -17.21 20.98 25.92
N CYS A 378 -18.36 20.84 25.26
CA CYS A 378 -18.60 21.41 23.95
C CYS A 378 -18.87 22.91 24.05
N ALA A 379 -18.14 23.72 23.28
CA ALA A 379 -18.33 25.18 23.23
C ALA A 379 -19.77 25.62 22.84
N LEU A 380 -20.55 24.75 22.19
CA LEU A 380 -21.90 25.09 21.70
C LEU A 380 -23.06 24.57 22.55
N CYS A 381 -22.86 23.46 23.27
CA CYS A 381 -23.95 22.79 24.00
C CYS A 381 -23.55 22.26 25.38
N GLN A 382 -22.32 22.54 25.81
CA GLN A 382 -21.77 22.22 27.14
C GLN A 382 -21.73 20.73 27.54
N THR A 383 -22.08 19.80 26.65
CA THR A 383 -21.90 18.36 26.90
C THR A 383 -20.48 17.89 26.54
N PRO A 384 -19.97 16.79 27.13
CA PRO A 384 -18.65 16.25 26.81
C PRO A 384 -18.43 16.00 25.29
N ALA A 385 -17.46 16.70 24.72
CA ALA A 385 -17.26 16.78 23.27
C ALA A 385 -16.23 15.76 22.76
N THR A 386 -16.74 14.59 22.38
CA THR A 386 -16.02 13.62 21.53
C THR A 386 -15.98 14.05 20.07
N LEU A 387 -15.16 13.38 19.25
CA LEU A 387 -15.21 13.59 17.80
C LEU A 387 -16.58 13.23 17.21
N ARG A 388 -17.18 12.12 17.65
CA ARG A 388 -18.55 11.69 17.30
C ARG A 388 -19.57 12.78 17.63
N HIS A 389 -19.47 13.36 18.84
CA HIS A 389 -20.32 14.46 19.27
C HIS A 389 -20.21 15.65 18.30
N ILE A 390 -18.99 16.12 18.02
CA ILE A 390 -18.79 17.30 17.16
C ILE A 390 -19.30 17.05 15.74
N LEU A 391 -18.99 15.90 15.15
CA LEU A 391 -19.30 15.63 13.75
C LEU A 391 -20.74 15.15 13.50
N THR A 392 -21.43 14.58 14.49
CA THR A 392 -22.75 13.96 14.26
C THR A 392 -23.76 14.13 15.39
N GLY A 393 -23.33 14.45 16.61
CA GLY A 393 -24.16 14.31 17.81
C GLY A 393 -24.47 15.61 18.58
N CYS A 394 -23.97 16.76 18.15
CA CYS A 394 -24.18 18.02 18.86
C CYS A 394 -25.58 18.57 18.57
N LYS A 395 -26.40 18.72 19.63
CA LYS A 395 -27.78 19.24 19.52
C LYS A 395 -27.84 20.63 18.89
N THR A 396 -26.97 21.54 19.32
CA THR A 396 -26.89 22.91 18.76
C THR A 396 -26.46 22.89 17.29
N SER A 397 -25.51 22.02 16.91
CA SER A 397 -25.10 21.90 15.50
C SER A 397 -26.21 21.32 14.62
N LEU A 398 -27.03 20.41 15.17
CA LEU A 398 -28.19 19.85 14.51
C LEU A 398 -29.26 20.92 14.27
N SER A 399 -29.65 21.70 15.30
CA SER A 399 -30.66 22.75 15.16
C SER A 399 -30.22 23.88 14.22
N GLN A 400 -28.92 24.18 14.17
CA GLN A 400 -28.34 25.13 13.21
C GLN A 400 -28.26 24.60 11.77
N GLY A 401 -28.62 23.35 11.50
CA GLY A 401 -28.60 22.79 10.14
C GLY A 401 -27.21 22.43 9.61
N ARG A 402 -26.18 22.35 10.46
CA ARG A 402 -24.79 22.03 10.04
C ARG A 402 -24.67 20.66 9.39
N TYR A 403 -25.34 19.67 9.98
CA TYR A 403 -25.34 18.30 9.49
C TYR A 403 -26.17 18.17 8.20
N THR A 404 -27.27 18.92 8.10
CA THR A 404 -28.06 19.05 6.86
C THR A 404 -27.22 19.65 5.75
N TRP A 405 -26.43 20.69 6.03
CA TRP A 405 -25.52 21.26 5.04
C TRP A 405 -24.52 20.23 4.52
N ARG A 406 -23.84 19.47 5.41
CA ARG A 406 -22.94 18.38 4.98
C ARG A 406 -23.70 17.32 4.16
N HIS A 407 -24.86 16.91 4.65
CA HIS A 407 -25.70 15.93 3.98
C HIS A 407 -26.00 16.35 2.53
N ASN A 408 -26.43 17.60 2.34
CA ASN A 408 -26.77 18.14 1.03
C ASN A 408 -25.56 18.21 0.10
N GLN A 409 -24.34 18.43 0.62
CA GLN A 409 -23.13 18.35 -0.21
C GLN A 409 -22.90 16.94 -0.78
N VAL A 410 -23.16 15.89 0.00
CA VAL A 410 -23.04 14.49 -0.46
C VAL A 410 -24.19 14.13 -1.40
N LEU A 411 -25.42 14.53 -1.05
CA LEU A 411 -26.61 14.29 -1.88
C LEU A 411 -26.49 14.92 -3.26
N ARG A 412 -25.91 16.14 -3.36
CA ARG A 412 -25.58 16.78 -4.65
C ARG A 412 -24.72 15.89 -5.54
N GLN A 413 -23.66 15.29 -4.99
CA GLN A 413 -22.76 14.43 -5.77
C GLN A 413 -23.45 13.14 -6.24
N LEU A 414 -24.29 12.55 -5.37
CA LEU A 414 -25.10 11.38 -5.72
C LEU A 414 -26.10 11.72 -6.83
N ALA A 415 -26.83 12.83 -6.68
CA ALA A 415 -27.81 13.32 -7.64
C ALA A 415 -27.20 13.57 -9.02
N ILE A 416 -26.07 14.29 -9.11
CA ILE A 416 -25.36 14.53 -10.38
C ILE A 416 -25.01 13.21 -11.07
N THR A 417 -24.52 12.23 -10.31
CA THR A 417 -24.13 10.92 -10.85
C THR A 417 -25.33 10.16 -11.40
N LEU A 418 -26.43 10.10 -10.64
CA LEU A 418 -27.64 9.39 -11.04
C LEU A 418 -28.37 10.09 -12.19
N GLU A 419 -28.39 11.41 -12.20
CA GLU A 419 -29.02 12.22 -13.25
C GLU A 419 -28.31 12.04 -14.61
N GLY A 420 -26.97 12.05 -14.60
CA GLY A 420 -26.18 11.76 -15.80
C GLY A 420 -26.47 10.37 -16.36
N ARG A 421 -26.61 9.38 -15.48
CA ARG A 421 -26.95 8.01 -15.89
C ARG A 421 -28.39 7.89 -16.39
N ARG A 422 -29.35 8.51 -15.72
CA ARG A 422 -30.77 8.57 -16.12
C ARG A 422 -30.91 9.15 -17.52
N THR A 423 -30.30 10.32 -17.75
CA THR A 423 -30.35 11.01 -19.06
C THR A 423 -29.76 10.16 -20.17
N THR A 424 -28.59 9.56 -19.92
CA THR A 424 -27.94 8.64 -20.87
C THR A 424 -28.83 7.43 -21.17
N ASN A 425 -29.50 6.87 -20.15
CA ASN A 425 -30.36 5.72 -20.30
C ASN A 425 -31.64 6.05 -21.07
N ASN A 426 -32.29 7.18 -20.78
CA ASN A 426 -33.51 7.61 -21.46
C ASN A 426 -33.27 7.96 -22.94
N ALA A 427 -32.05 8.36 -23.30
CA ALA A 427 -31.66 8.60 -24.69
C ALA A 427 -31.43 7.31 -25.51
N LEU A 428 -31.38 6.13 -24.86
CA LEU A 428 -31.24 4.87 -25.56
C LEU A 428 -32.56 4.46 -26.24
N PRO A 429 -32.49 3.65 -27.31
CA PRO A 429 -33.69 3.10 -27.95
C PRO A 429 -34.58 2.35 -26.93
N PRO A 430 -35.90 2.26 -27.21
CA PRO A 430 -36.82 1.49 -26.39
C PRO A 430 -36.29 0.07 -26.16
N PRO A 431 -36.46 -0.47 -24.94
CA PRO A 431 -36.01 -1.83 -24.66
C PRO A 431 -36.78 -2.78 -25.57
N MET A 432 -36.08 -3.48 -26.45
CA MET A 432 -36.70 -4.53 -27.27
C MET A 432 -37.24 -5.62 -26.34
N PRO A 433 -38.37 -6.28 -26.70
CA PRO A 433 -38.83 -7.46 -26.00
C PRO A 433 -37.67 -8.46 -25.93
N ARG A 434 -37.36 -8.95 -24.73
CA ARG A 434 -36.40 -10.05 -24.59
C ARG A 434 -37.01 -11.28 -25.26
N HIS A 435 -36.73 -11.50 -26.54
CA HIS A 435 -36.88 -12.84 -27.11
C HIS A 435 -36.03 -13.77 -26.26
N SER A 436 -36.67 -14.80 -25.68
CA SER A 436 -35.96 -15.82 -24.93
C SER A 436 -34.82 -16.30 -25.81
N LYS A 437 -33.57 -16.08 -25.40
CA LYS A 437 -32.44 -16.68 -26.10
C LYS A 437 -32.61 -18.18 -25.93
N THR A 438 -33.13 -18.84 -26.95
CA THR A 438 -33.08 -20.28 -27.08
C THR A 438 -31.64 -20.69 -26.81
N THR A 439 -31.44 -21.53 -25.79
CA THR A 439 -30.13 -22.12 -25.54
C THR A 439 -29.71 -22.81 -26.83
N PRO A 440 -28.60 -22.40 -27.49
CA PRO A 440 -28.19 -23.04 -28.72
C PRO A 440 -27.89 -24.50 -28.41
N PHE A 441 -28.56 -25.41 -29.12
CA PHE A 441 -28.31 -26.84 -29.03
C PHE A 441 -26.86 -27.13 -29.40
N VAL A 442 -26.07 -27.63 -28.45
CA VAL A 442 -24.69 -28.04 -28.70
C VAL A 442 -24.71 -29.50 -29.15
N ARG A 443 -24.30 -29.78 -30.39
CA ARG A 443 -24.19 -31.15 -30.92
C ARG A 443 -23.10 -31.92 -30.15
N ALA A 444 -23.30 -33.23 -29.99
CA ALA A 444 -22.32 -34.10 -29.35
C ALA A 444 -20.94 -33.97 -30.03
N GLY A 445 -19.89 -33.72 -29.23
CA GLY A 445 -18.51 -33.54 -29.70
C GLY A 445 -18.06 -32.09 -29.95
N GLN A 446 -18.96 -31.09 -29.92
CA GLN A 446 -18.55 -29.68 -29.99
C GLN A 446 -18.24 -29.10 -28.61
N PRO A 447 -17.12 -28.39 -28.42
CA PRO A 447 -16.85 -27.68 -27.18
C PRO A 447 -17.83 -26.52 -27.01
N PRO A 448 -18.43 -26.32 -25.82
CA PRO A 448 -19.35 -25.22 -25.59
C PRO A 448 -18.64 -23.88 -25.83
N ALA A 449 -19.30 -22.95 -26.53
CA ALA A 449 -18.80 -21.60 -26.69
C ALA A 449 -18.54 -20.98 -25.31
N LYS A 450 -17.37 -20.36 -25.11
CA LYS A 450 -17.06 -19.66 -23.85
C LYS A 450 -18.19 -18.68 -23.57
N PRO A 451 -18.86 -18.74 -22.39
CA PRO A 451 -19.92 -17.79 -22.09
C PRO A 451 -19.31 -16.39 -22.15
N SER A 452 -19.84 -15.54 -23.05
CA SER A 452 -19.55 -14.12 -22.96
C SER A 452 -20.01 -13.65 -21.59
N ALA A 453 -19.19 -12.85 -20.91
CA ALA A 453 -19.52 -12.35 -19.58
C ALA A 453 -20.93 -11.74 -19.63
N ARG A 454 -21.89 -12.35 -18.91
CA ARG A 454 -23.25 -11.81 -18.81
C ARG A 454 -23.12 -10.40 -18.26
N VAL A 455 -23.42 -9.39 -19.08
CA VAL A 455 -23.61 -8.03 -18.58
C VAL A 455 -24.85 -8.09 -17.70
N GLU A 456 -24.67 -8.00 -16.38
CA GLU A 456 -25.78 -7.93 -15.43
C GLU A 456 -26.71 -6.77 -15.85
N ALA A 457 -27.99 -7.09 -16.03
CA ALA A 457 -29.00 -6.08 -16.34
C ALA A 457 -29.07 -5.07 -15.19
N THR A 458 -29.07 -3.78 -15.53
CA THR A 458 -29.15 -2.69 -14.56
C THR A 458 -30.60 -2.39 -14.20
N LEU A 459 -30.84 -1.79 -13.04
CA LEU A 459 -32.16 -1.38 -12.56
C LEU A 459 -32.85 -0.41 -13.54
N LEU A 460 -32.07 0.36 -14.30
CA LEU A 460 -32.59 1.36 -15.24
C LEU A 460 -32.84 0.80 -16.64
N ASP A 461 -32.33 -0.39 -16.96
CA ASP A 461 -32.43 -0.95 -18.31
C ASP A 461 -33.88 -1.29 -18.69
N THR A 462 -34.77 -1.42 -17.70
CA THR A 462 -36.18 -1.82 -17.85
C THR A 462 -37.05 -0.75 -18.50
N ALA A 463 -36.70 0.54 -18.40
CA ALA A 463 -37.49 1.65 -18.91
C ALA A 463 -36.64 2.78 -19.50
N ARG A 464 -37.28 3.72 -20.22
CA ARG A 464 -36.64 4.91 -20.85
C ARG A 464 -37.31 6.23 -20.50
N ASP A 465 -38.37 6.18 -19.70
CA ASP A 465 -39.15 7.32 -19.22
C ASP A 465 -38.83 7.65 -17.76
N TRP A 466 -37.65 7.27 -17.26
CA TRP A 466 -37.27 7.49 -15.87
C TRP A 466 -37.28 8.97 -15.52
N ARG A 467 -38.01 9.33 -14.47
CA ARG A 467 -38.06 10.66 -13.86
C ARG A 467 -37.36 10.63 -12.51
N MET A 468 -36.67 11.71 -12.15
CA MET A 468 -35.95 11.85 -10.88
C MET A 468 -36.31 13.16 -10.18
N GLN A 469 -36.43 13.11 -8.86
CA GLN A 469 -36.54 14.28 -7.99
C GLN A 469 -35.58 14.13 -6.80
N VAL A 470 -35.06 15.26 -6.30
CA VAL A 470 -34.06 15.29 -5.22
C VAL A 470 -34.38 16.42 -4.23
N ASP A 471 -34.28 16.15 -2.92
CA ASP A 471 -34.55 17.11 -1.83
C ASP A 471 -33.28 17.90 -1.46
N LEU A 472 -32.94 18.93 -2.24
CA LEU A 472 -31.72 19.75 -2.03
C LEU A 472 -31.98 21.25 -1.87
N GLU A 473 -32.78 21.84 -2.76
CA GLU A 473 -33.03 23.29 -2.83
C GLU A 473 -34.52 23.57 -3.01
N GLN A 474 -35.17 22.84 -3.91
CA GLN A 474 -36.62 22.77 -3.98
C GLN A 474 -37.10 21.60 -3.14
N ARG A 475 -38.12 21.85 -2.32
CA ARG A 475 -38.74 20.83 -1.47
C ARG A 475 -39.28 19.71 -2.35
N LEU A 476 -38.81 18.49 -2.13
CA LEU A 476 -39.31 17.33 -2.87
C LEU A 476 -40.79 17.11 -2.54
N ILE A 477 -41.63 17.09 -3.58
CA ILE A 477 -43.04 16.74 -3.50
C ILE A 477 -43.18 15.36 -4.12
N PHE A 478 -43.54 14.36 -3.30
CA PHE A 478 -43.67 12.99 -3.76
C PHE A 478 -44.67 12.90 -4.92
N PRO A 479 -44.38 12.16 -6.01
CA PRO A 479 -45.26 12.10 -7.17
C PRO A 479 -46.68 11.65 -6.77
N PRO A 480 -47.71 12.52 -6.92
CA PRO A 480 -49.07 12.22 -6.47
C PRO A 480 -49.72 11.09 -7.27
N GLU A 481 -49.22 10.84 -8.50
CA GLU A 481 -49.61 9.70 -9.35
C GLU A 481 -49.24 8.33 -8.76
N ILE A 482 -48.35 8.30 -7.76
CA ILE A 482 -47.97 7.09 -7.04
C ILE A 482 -48.70 7.07 -5.69
N ILE A 483 -48.30 7.98 -4.79
CA ILE A 483 -48.84 8.10 -3.43
C ILE A 483 -48.84 9.57 -3.02
N THR A 484 -49.87 9.97 -2.28
CA THR A 484 -49.88 11.25 -1.55
C THR A 484 -49.31 11.01 -0.15
N THR A 485 -48.11 11.53 0.12
CA THR A 485 -47.45 11.38 1.42
C THR A 485 -46.76 12.67 1.85
N ASN A 486 -46.65 12.85 3.17
CA ASN A 486 -45.90 13.95 3.79
C ASN A 486 -44.42 13.60 4.00
N LEU A 487 -44.04 12.34 3.81
CA LEU A 487 -42.65 11.91 3.92
C LEU A 487 -41.84 12.42 2.72
N ARG A 488 -40.60 12.82 3.03
CA ARG A 488 -39.66 13.43 2.10
C ARG A 488 -38.40 12.58 2.05
N PRO A 489 -38.33 11.59 1.15
CA PRO A 489 -37.08 10.92 0.86
C PRO A 489 -36.12 11.88 0.17
N ASP A 490 -34.82 11.62 0.29
CA ASP A 490 -33.78 12.47 -0.28
C ASP A 490 -33.77 12.44 -1.81
N LEU A 491 -34.11 11.31 -2.42
CA LEU A 491 -34.21 11.14 -3.86
C LEU A 491 -35.28 10.10 -4.23
N VAL A 492 -36.07 10.40 -5.26
CA VAL A 492 -37.05 9.47 -5.83
C VAL A 492 -36.78 9.32 -7.32
N LEU A 493 -36.77 8.06 -7.80
CA LEU A 493 -36.64 7.73 -9.21
C LEU A 493 -37.78 6.79 -9.61
N TRP A 494 -38.54 7.12 -10.65
CA TRP A 494 -39.68 6.30 -11.05
C TRP A 494 -39.90 6.27 -12.57
N SER A 495 -40.59 5.24 -13.03
CA SER A 495 -41.03 5.07 -14.42
C SER A 495 -42.52 4.77 -14.43
N THR A 496 -43.30 5.62 -15.10
CA THR A 496 -44.76 5.45 -15.20
C THR A 496 -45.11 4.32 -16.14
N SER A 497 -44.34 4.10 -17.21
CA SER A 497 -44.59 3.03 -18.19
C SER A 497 -44.44 1.63 -17.62
N GLN A 498 -43.46 1.41 -16.74
CA GLN A 498 -43.21 0.11 -16.10
C GLN A 498 -43.75 0.02 -14.66
N LYS A 499 -44.38 1.10 -14.16
CA LYS A 499 -44.81 1.25 -12.76
C LYS A 499 -43.71 0.87 -11.75
N LEU A 500 -42.49 1.36 -11.96
CA LEU A 500 -41.35 1.12 -11.07
C LEU A 500 -41.06 2.35 -10.22
N LEU A 501 -40.76 2.15 -8.93
CA LEU A 501 -40.42 3.20 -7.98
C LEU A 501 -39.17 2.82 -7.16
N PHE A 502 -38.18 3.71 -7.14
CA PHE A 502 -37.01 3.63 -6.28
C PHE A 502 -36.98 4.82 -5.31
N ILE A 503 -37.03 4.52 -4.02
CA ILE A 503 -36.93 5.50 -2.94
C ILE A 503 -35.51 5.43 -2.39
N VAL A 504 -34.72 6.48 -2.59
CA VAL A 504 -33.33 6.55 -2.14
C VAL A 504 -33.23 7.52 -0.97
N GLU A 505 -32.77 7.02 0.18
CA GLU A 505 -32.55 7.82 1.38
C GLU A 505 -31.06 7.83 1.71
N LEU A 506 -30.44 9.00 1.68
CA LEU A 506 -29.05 9.19 2.05
C LEU A 506 -28.94 9.41 3.56
N THR A 507 -27.90 8.87 4.18
CA THR A 507 -27.53 9.21 5.55
C THR A 507 -26.03 9.37 5.67
N VAL A 508 -25.61 10.34 6.47
CA VAL A 508 -24.18 10.60 6.76
C VAL A 508 -23.88 10.31 8.23
N PRO A 509 -23.82 9.02 8.65
CA PRO A 509 -23.70 8.64 10.05
C PRO A 509 -22.24 8.64 10.53
N TRP A 510 -22.06 8.39 11.83
CA TRP A 510 -20.78 7.91 12.35
C TRP A 510 -20.50 6.51 11.80
N GLU A 511 -19.25 6.20 11.45
CA GLU A 511 -18.87 4.99 10.70
C GLU A 511 -19.33 3.69 11.39
N ALA A 512 -19.19 3.61 12.72
CA ALA A 512 -19.62 2.45 13.49
C ALA A 512 -21.16 2.28 13.56
N ALA A 513 -21.94 3.30 13.18
CA ALA A 513 -23.41 3.30 13.22
C ALA A 513 -24.04 3.14 11.83
N VAL A 514 -23.26 2.76 10.81
CA VAL A 514 -23.76 2.59 9.43
C VAL A 514 -24.81 1.49 9.33
N GLY A 515 -24.59 0.34 9.98
CA GLY A 515 -25.57 -0.77 9.98
C GLY A 515 -26.90 -0.38 10.61
N GLU A 516 -26.86 0.21 11.80
CA GLU A 516 -28.06 0.71 12.51
C GLU A 516 -28.80 1.79 11.69
N ALA A 517 -28.05 2.67 11.01
CA ALA A 517 -28.64 3.71 10.16
C ALA A 517 -29.38 3.10 8.97
N TYR A 518 -28.78 2.09 8.32
CA TYR A 518 -29.37 1.38 7.20
C TYR A 518 -30.71 0.74 7.57
N GLU A 519 -30.76 -0.04 8.66
CA GLU A 519 -31.97 -0.73 9.10
C GLU A 519 -33.09 0.25 9.46
N ARG A 520 -32.76 1.28 10.24
CA ARG A 520 -33.73 2.31 10.65
C ARG A 520 -34.34 3.04 9.46
N LYS A 521 -33.54 3.38 8.44
CA LYS A 521 -34.03 4.09 7.25
C LYS A 521 -34.82 3.17 6.32
N ARG A 522 -34.42 1.91 6.19
CA ARG A 522 -35.18 0.91 5.44
C ARG A 522 -36.58 0.74 6.01
N LEU A 523 -36.70 0.61 7.34
CA LEU A 523 -37.99 0.48 8.03
C LEU A 523 -38.84 1.75 7.93
N LYS A 524 -38.23 2.94 7.98
CA LYS A 524 -39.00 4.20 7.89
C LYS A 524 -39.85 4.32 6.62
N TYR A 525 -39.39 3.78 5.50
CA TYR A 525 -40.07 3.89 4.19
C TYR A 525 -40.71 2.58 3.73
N SER A 526 -40.73 1.53 4.57
CA SER A 526 -41.37 0.26 4.21
C SER A 526 -42.85 0.41 3.94
N ASP A 527 -43.52 1.25 4.72
CA ASP A 527 -44.97 1.42 4.64
C ASP A 527 -45.37 2.10 3.33
N ILE A 528 -44.62 3.13 2.91
CA ILE A 528 -44.81 3.77 1.59
C ILE A 528 -44.55 2.79 0.46
N ALA A 529 -43.51 1.96 0.57
CA ALA A 529 -43.24 0.97 -0.47
C ALA A 529 -44.38 -0.06 -0.57
N ALA A 530 -44.91 -0.52 0.57
CA ALA A 530 -46.04 -1.45 0.61
C ALA A 530 -47.33 -0.82 0.05
N GLU A 531 -47.62 0.44 0.40
CA GLU A 531 -48.76 1.18 -0.17
C GLU A 531 -48.61 1.36 -1.70
N ALA A 532 -47.39 1.54 -2.20
CA ALA A 532 -47.14 1.71 -3.63
C ALA A 532 -47.38 0.39 -4.35
N GLU A 533 -46.95 -0.73 -3.75
CA GLU A 533 -47.23 -2.08 -4.23
C GLU A 533 -48.72 -2.39 -4.28
N GLN A 534 -49.49 -1.97 -3.26
CA GLN A 534 -50.96 -2.09 -3.29
C GLN A 534 -51.61 -1.31 -4.44
N ARG A 535 -51.00 -0.19 -4.86
CA ARG A 535 -51.44 0.61 -6.03
C ARG A 535 -50.87 0.09 -7.36
N GLY A 536 -50.22 -1.08 -7.35
CA GLY A 536 -49.68 -1.74 -8.54
C GLY A 536 -48.33 -1.19 -9.01
N TRP A 537 -47.58 -0.51 -8.15
CA TRP A 537 -46.20 -0.08 -8.42
C TRP A 537 -45.20 -1.05 -7.77
N HIS A 538 -44.15 -1.44 -8.49
CA HIS A 538 -43.05 -2.16 -7.86
C HIS A 538 -42.09 -1.17 -7.20
N ALA A 539 -42.15 -1.07 -5.87
CA ALA A 539 -41.40 -0.11 -5.08
C ALA A 539 -40.21 -0.76 -4.35
N GLN A 540 -39.04 -0.13 -4.40
CA GLN A 540 -37.87 -0.57 -3.63
C GLN A 540 -37.28 0.60 -2.84
N VAL A 541 -37.07 0.36 -1.54
CA VAL A 541 -36.39 1.29 -0.63
C VAL A 541 -34.89 0.98 -0.65
N LEU A 542 -34.09 1.99 -0.97
CA LEU A 542 -32.64 1.90 -1.15
C LEU A 542 -31.95 2.91 -0.21
N PRO A 543 -31.73 2.56 1.07
CA PRO A 543 -30.92 3.38 1.97
C PRO A 543 -29.46 3.40 1.50
N VAL A 544 -28.83 4.57 1.62
CA VAL A 544 -27.47 4.84 1.18
C VAL A 544 -26.71 5.51 2.30
N GLU A 545 -25.56 4.96 2.68
CA GLU A 545 -24.74 5.52 3.75
C GLU A 545 -23.36 5.97 3.24
N VAL A 546 -22.95 7.14 3.70
CA VAL A 546 -21.57 7.62 3.57
C VAL A 546 -21.13 8.09 4.95
N GLY A 547 -20.13 7.45 5.53
CA GLY A 547 -19.59 7.82 6.83
C GLY A 547 -19.17 9.30 6.88
N CYS A 548 -19.37 9.95 8.02
CA CYS A 548 -19.10 11.37 8.18
C CYS A 548 -17.64 11.77 7.89
N ARG A 549 -16.68 10.85 8.01
CA ARG A 549 -15.27 11.04 7.66
C ARG A 549 -14.97 10.74 6.19
N GLY A 550 -15.97 10.38 5.39
CA GLY A 550 -15.85 10.11 3.96
C GLY A 550 -15.68 8.64 3.58
N PHE A 551 -15.92 7.70 4.49
CA PHE A 551 -15.90 6.27 4.15
C PHE A 551 -17.24 5.85 3.54
N VAL A 552 -17.23 5.45 2.27
CA VAL A 552 -18.46 5.10 1.53
C VAL A 552 -18.89 3.68 1.90
N ALA A 553 -20.18 3.49 2.19
CA ALA A 553 -20.71 2.18 2.54
C ALA A 553 -20.97 1.29 1.32
N THR A 554 -21.04 -0.01 1.55
CA THR A 554 -21.38 -1.00 0.51
C THR A 554 -22.79 -0.81 -0.04
N SER A 555 -23.71 -0.19 0.70
CA SER A 555 -25.05 0.20 0.22
C SER A 555 -24.96 1.20 -0.93
N ALA A 556 -24.14 2.25 -0.79
CA ALA A 556 -23.90 3.24 -1.83
C ALA A 556 -23.25 2.62 -3.07
N THR A 557 -22.28 1.73 -2.89
CA THR A 557 -21.64 1.04 -4.02
C THR A 557 -22.59 0.08 -4.73
N LYS A 558 -23.45 -0.62 -3.98
CA LYS A 558 -24.53 -1.46 -4.53
C LYS A 558 -25.54 -0.65 -5.30
N LEU A 559 -25.97 0.52 -4.80
CA LEU A 559 -26.88 1.41 -5.53
C LEU A 559 -26.27 1.86 -6.85
N LEU A 560 -25.06 2.43 -6.83
CA LEU A 560 -24.37 2.87 -8.04
C LEU A 560 -24.23 1.73 -9.06
N LYS A 561 -23.90 0.53 -8.57
CA LYS A 561 -23.85 -0.66 -9.42
C LYS A 561 -25.25 -1.06 -9.92
N GLY A 562 -26.27 -1.06 -9.09
CA GLY A 562 -27.65 -1.33 -9.49
C GLY A 562 -28.11 -0.40 -10.60
N MET A 563 -27.78 0.89 -10.52
CA MET A 563 -28.13 1.93 -11.50
C MET A 563 -27.27 1.90 -12.78
N GLY A 564 -26.32 0.97 -12.90
CA GLY A 564 -25.49 0.83 -14.10
C GLY A 564 -24.22 1.69 -14.13
N VAL A 565 -23.86 2.37 -13.04
CA VAL A 565 -22.59 3.08 -12.95
C VAL A 565 -21.45 2.06 -12.81
N ARG A 566 -20.48 2.08 -13.74
CA ARG A 566 -19.37 1.12 -13.81
C ARG A 566 -18.04 1.81 -14.12
N GLY A 567 -16.95 1.06 -14.00
CA GLY A 567 -15.62 1.48 -14.47
C GLY A 567 -15.12 2.78 -13.83
N GLN A 568 -14.63 3.71 -14.66
CA GLN A 568 -14.09 5.00 -14.21
C GLN A 568 -15.17 5.89 -13.59
N ALA A 569 -16.39 5.91 -14.15
CA ALA A 569 -17.51 6.69 -13.60
C ALA A 569 -17.87 6.24 -12.18
N PHE A 570 -17.85 4.92 -11.92
CA PHE A 570 -18.07 4.38 -10.57
C PHE A 570 -16.99 4.84 -9.59
N ARG A 571 -15.71 4.74 -9.96
CA ARG A 571 -14.60 5.19 -9.12
C ARG A 571 -14.68 6.69 -8.83
N GLN A 572 -15.04 7.49 -9.83
CA GLN A 572 -15.20 8.93 -9.68
C GLN A 572 -16.39 9.27 -8.76
N ALA A 573 -17.53 8.62 -8.92
CA ALA A 573 -18.70 8.85 -8.07
C ALA A 573 -18.42 8.54 -6.59
N VAL A 574 -17.79 7.39 -6.31
CA VAL A 574 -17.37 7.02 -4.95
C VAL A 574 -16.37 8.03 -4.38
N LYS A 575 -15.39 8.46 -5.19
CA LYS A 575 -14.40 9.49 -4.79
C LYS A 575 -15.09 10.83 -4.49
N SER A 576 -15.97 11.31 -5.35
CA SER A 576 -16.66 12.59 -5.17
C SER A 576 -17.56 12.61 -3.93
N MET A 577 -18.32 11.52 -3.67
CA MET A 577 -19.13 11.41 -2.45
C MET A 577 -18.27 11.35 -1.18
N SER A 578 -17.17 10.58 -1.22
CA SER A 578 -16.18 10.50 -0.13
C SER A 578 -15.59 11.88 0.18
N GLU A 579 -15.14 12.60 -0.84
CA GLU A 579 -14.52 13.92 -0.69
C GLU A 579 -15.51 14.98 -0.22
N ALA A 580 -16.76 14.94 -0.69
CA ALA A 580 -17.80 15.85 -0.23
C ALA A 580 -18.04 15.67 1.29
N ALA A 581 -18.25 14.43 1.73
CA ALA A 581 -18.45 14.13 3.16
C ALA A 581 -17.25 14.57 4.01
N GLU A 582 -16.03 14.24 3.57
CA GLU A 582 -14.80 14.59 4.27
C GLU A 582 -14.57 16.10 4.35
N ARG A 583 -14.64 16.81 3.21
CA ARG A 583 -14.40 18.27 3.15
C ARG A 583 -15.42 19.02 3.98
N SER A 584 -16.70 18.64 3.87
CA SER A 584 -17.75 19.23 4.70
C SER A 584 -17.52 18.95 6.18
N SER A 585 -17.12 17.74 6.58
CA SER A 585 -16.79 17.44 7.98
C SER A 585 -15.55 18.18 8.47
N SER A 586 -14.54 18.37 7.62
CA SER A 586 -13.37 19.19 7.92
C SER A 586 -13.77 20.65 8.17
N TRP A 587 -14.71 21.17 7.36
CA TRP A 587 -15.27 22.51 7.57
C TRP A 587 -16.06 22.62 8.88
N LEU A 588 -16.93 21.65 9.17
CA LEU A 588 -17.64 21.59 10.46
C LEU A 588 -16.67 21.52 11.63
N TRP A 589 -15.59 20.77 11.49
CA TRP A 589 -14.54 20.68 12.49
C TRP A 589 -13.84 22.03 12.71
N ILE A 590 -13.52 22.76 11.65
CA ILE A 590 -12.92 24.11 11.75
C ILE A 590 -13.89 25.07 12.47
N LYS A 591 -15.18 24.99 12.15
CA LYS A 591 -16.24 25.86 12.70
C LYS A 591 -16.86 25.36 14.01
N ARG A 592 -16.32 24.30 14.63
CA ARG A 592 -16.91 23.65 15.81
C ARG A 592 -17.11 24.55 17.04
N LYS A 593 -16.37 25.66 17.15
CA LYS A 593 -16.46 26.64 18.24
C LYS A 593 -17.27 27.89 17.88
N ASP A 594 -17.59 28.06 16.60
CA ASP A 594 -18.30 29.24 16.10
C ASP A 594 -19.76 29.15 16.55
N PRO A 595 -20.32 30.10 17.32
CA PRO A 595 -21.72 30.05 17.73
C PRO A 595 -22.66 30.33 16.56
N ASN A 596 -22.22 31.04 15.52
CA ASN A 596 -23.06 31.44 14.41
C ASN A 596 -22.81 30.54 13.20
N TRP A 597 -23.88 30.00 12.61
CA TRP A 597 -23.81 29.21 11.39
C TRP A 597 -24.54 29.94 10.26
N ALA A 598 -23.79 30.69 9.46
CA ALA A 598 -24.23 31.11 8.14
C ALA A 598 -23.71 30.09 7.14
N ALA A 599 -24.60 29.31 6.55
CA ALA A 599 -24.25 28.46 5.41
C ALA A 599 -23.82 29.40 4.26
N LYS A 600 -22.53 29.37 3.90
CA LYS A 600 -22.06 30.00 2.66
C LYS A 600 -22.33 29.08 1.48
#